data_AF-A0A6M1ZDP3-F1
#
_entry.id   AF-A0A6M1ZDP3-F1
#
_cell.length_a   1.000
_cell.length_b   1.000
_cell.length_c   1.000
_cell.angle_alpha   90.00
_cell.angle_beta   90.00
_cell.angle_gamma   90.00
#
_symmetry.space_group_name_H-M   'P 1'
#
loop_
_entity.id
_entity.type
_entity.pdbx_description
1 polymer ?
#
loop_
_entity_poly.entity_id
_entity_poly.type
_entity_poly.pdbx_seq_one_letter_code
_entity_poly.pdbx_strand_id
1 'polypeptide(L)'
;MRKLLFIILAFLFINKSFAATITVTDNSDSGAGTLRAALTAPVAGETIEFSLLAGSTTISLASALPSIAVNLTIDGTNTAGRVTINGQGQAPGFFITAGTVSISELNMTECVSQGSSGGDGQIEAGGGGGMSAGGGVFVNTGATVTLSDLTFDGCSAAGGNGGDGKALGVGFSAGGG
;
A
#
# COMPACT_ATOMS: atom_id res chain seq x y z
N MET A 1 -23.24 12.20 -52.72
CA MET A 1 -23.21 11.46 -51.43
C MET A 1 -21.81 11.02 -50.97
N ARG A 2 -20.71 11.18 -51.75
CA ARG A 2 -19.34 10.78 -51.35
C ARG A 2 -18.51 11.81 -50.56
N LYS A 3 -19.03 13.01 -50.29
CA LYS A 3 -18.34 14.04 -49.48
C LYS A 3 -18.69 13.99 -47.99
N LEU A 4 -19.72 13.21 -47.61
CA LEU A 4 -20.17 13.08 -46.22
C LEU A 4 -19.37 12.01 -45.44
N LEU A 5 -18.58 11.18 -46.13
CA LEU A 5 -17.77 10.11 -45.54
C LEU A 5 -16.36 10.56 -45.12
N PHE A 6 -15.92 11.76 -45.50
CA PHE A 6 -14.59 12.28 -45.16
C PHE A 6 -14.57 13.16 -43.89
N ILE A 7 -15.74 13.60 -43.42
CA ILE A 7 -15.84 14.53 -42.27
C ILE A 7 -15.92 13.76 -40.94
N ILE A 8 -16.31 12.47 -40.97
CA ILE A 8 -16.38 11.60 -39.77
C ILE A 8 -14.99 11.07 -39.37
N LEU A 9 -13.98 11.14 -40.26
CA LEU A 9 -12.62 10.66 -39.98
C LEU A 9 -11.69 11.73 -39.35
N ALA A 10 -12.18 12.95 -39.11
CA ALA A 10 -11.41 14.04 -38.51
C ALA A 10 -11.69 14.23 -37.00
N PHE A 11 -12.46 13.32 -36.38
CA PHE A 11 -12.81 13.36 -34.97
C PHE A 11 -12.34 12.12 -34.18
N LEU A 12 -11.23 11.50 -34.59
CA LEU A 12 -10.35 10.85 -33.62
C LEU A 12 -9.37 11.92 -33.12
N PHE A 13 -9.88 12.80 -32.25
CA PHE A 13 -8.99 13.39 -31.25
C PHE A 13 -8.46 12.21 -30.45
N ILE A 14 -7.25 11.75 -30.79
CA ILE A 14 -6.47 10.89 -29.93
C ILE A 14 -6.29 11.72 -28.66
N ASN A 15 -7.13 11.50 -27.67
CA ASN A 15 -6.87 11.91 -26.31
C ASN A 15 -5.61 11.14 -25.90
N LYS A 16 -4.44 11.67 -26.26
CA LYS A 16 -3.23 11.39 -25.50
C LYS A 16 -3.48 12.03 -24.15
N SER A 17 -4.19 11.30 -23.30
CA SER A 17 -4.20 11.58 -21.88
C SER A 17 -2.75 11.49 -21.47
N PHE A 18 -2.12 12.64 -21.23
CA PHE A 18 -0.92 12.64 -20.43
C PHE A 18 -1.33 12.08 -19.08
N ALA A 19 -0.68 11.01 -18.66
CA ALA A 19 -0.70 10.60 -17.26
C ALA A 19 -0.28 11.84 -16.45
N ALA A 20 -1.15 12.30 -15.53
CA ALA A 20 -0.76 13.37 -14.65
C ALA A 20 0.28 12.84 -13.68
N THR A 21 1.33 13.63 -13.43
CA THR A 21 2.35 13.31 -12.44
C THR A 21 2.01 14.03 -11.15
N ILE A 22 1.95 13.28 -10.05
CA ILE A 22 1.88 13.82 -8.69
C ILE A 22 3.27 13.66 -8.09
N THR A 23 3.88 14.78 -7.70
CA THR A 23 5.19 14.77 -7.04
C THR A 23 5.02 14.82 -5.53
N VAL A 24 5.57 13.83 -4.83
CA VAL A 24 5.73 13.82 -3.38
C VAL A 24 6.96 14.66 -3.02
N THR A 25 6.75 15.73 -2.27
CA THR A 25 7.78 16.70 -1.89
C THR A 25 8.03 16.75 -0.38
N ASP A 26 7.15 16.12 0.39
CA ASP A 26 7.23 16.07 1.86
C ASP A 26 7.27 14.61 2.32
N ASN A 27 8.21 14.28 3.20
CA ASN A 27 8.41 12.94 3.74
C ASN A 27 7.65 12.68 5.05
N SER A 28 6.81 13.63 5.49
CA SER A 28 5.89 13.45 6.60
C SER A 28 4.79 12.42 6.27
N ASP A 29 4.21 11.78 7.27
CA ASP A 29 3.13 10.79 7.09
C ASP A 29 1.84 11.39 6.51
N SER A 30 1.57 12.67 6.77
CA SER A 30 0.32 13.34 6.38
C SER A 30 0.54 14.84 6.13
N GLY A 31 -0.40 15.45 5.41
CA GLY A 31 -0.30 16.85 4.96
C GLY A 31 -0.12 16.96 3.45
N ALA A 32 -0.19 18.18 2.92
CA ALA A 32 -0.04 18.43 1.50
C ALA A 32 1.38 18.03 1.02
N GLY A 33 1.48 17.45 -0.18
CA GLY A 33 2.76 17.04 -0.76
C GLY A 33 3.32 15.71 -0.23
N THR A 34 2.60 15.01 0.65
CA THR A 34 2.99 13.69 1.18
C THR A 34 2.50 12.54 0.29
N LEU A 35 3.12 11.36 0.44
CA LEU A 35 2.67 10.13 -0.23
C LEU A 35 1.22 9.79 0.13
N ARG A 36 0.82 9.95 1.40
CA ARG A 36 -0.56 9.70 1.83
C ARG A 36 -1.55 10.61 1.13
N ALA A 37 -1.22 11.89 0.97
CA ALA A 37 -2.06 12.82 0.22
C ALA A 37 -2.18 12.40 -1.25
N ALA A 38 -1.07 11.99 -1.88
CA ALA A 38 -1.07 11.48 -3.26
C ALA A 38 -1.96 10.22 -3.44
N LEU A 39 -2.07 9.38 -2.41
CA LEU A 39 -2.87 8.15 -2.44
C LEU A 39 -4.33 8.32 -1.98
N THR A 40 -4.74 9.50 -1.51
CA THR A 40 -6.11 9.68 -0.96
C THR A 40 -7.18 9.65 -2.07
N ALA A 41 -6.87 10.13 -3.26
CA ALA A 41 -7.77 10.11 -4.41
C ALA A 41 -7.00 10.06 -5.73
N PRO A 42 -6.21 8.99 -5.98
CA PRO A 42 -5.43 8.87 -7.21
C PRO A 42 -6.38 8.75 -8.42
N VAL A 43 -6.03 9.41 -9.51
CA VAL A 43 -6.72 9.27 -10.79
C VAL A 43 -6.09 8.13 -11.57
N ALA A 44 -6.92 7.33 -12.25
CA ALA A 44 -6.44 6.19 -13.02
C ALA A 44 -5.47 6.63 -14.14
N GLY A 45 -4.30 6.00 -14.17
CA GLY A 45 -3.24 6.26 -15.13
C GLY A 45 -2.19 7.27 -14.66
N GLU A 46 -2.31 7.83 -13.45
CA GLU A 46 -1.31 8.75 -12.90
C GLU A 46 0.02 8.08 -12.55
N THR A 47 1.05 8.92 -12.44
CA THR A 47 2.36 8.56 -11.91
C THR A 47 2.62 9.34 -10.63
N ILE A 48 3.00 8.65 -9.56
CA ILE A 48 3.55 9.24 -8.35
C ILE A 48 5.08 9.18 -8.44
N GLU A 49 5.71 10.35 -8.39
CA GLU A 49 7.18 10.52 -8.37
C GLU A 49 7.60 11.22 -7.08
N PHE A 50 8.90 11.22 -6.77
CA PHE A 50 9.42 11.81 -5.54
C PHE A 50 10.48 12.88 -5.82
N SER A 51 10.37 14.00 -5.11
CA SER A 51 11.36 15.08 -5.10
C SER A 51 11.68 15.48 -3.65
N LEU A 52 12.08 14.49 -2.86
CA LEU A 52 12.50 14.70 -1.46
C LEU A 52 13.94 15.19 -1.39
N LEU A 53 14.24 16.02 -0.40
CA LEU A 53 15.58 16.60 -0.20
C LEU A 53 16.60 15.57 0.30
N ALA A 54 17.88 15.83 0.01
CA ALA A 54 18.99 15.03 0.51
C ALA A 54 18.99 14.93 2.05
N GLY A 55 19.18 13.72 2.56
CA GLY A 55 19.12 13.42 4.00
C GLY A 55 17.70 13.24 4.57
N SER A 56 16.65 13.38 3.75
CA SER A 56 15.24 13.25 4.17
C SER A 56 14.40 12.45 3.16
N THR A 57 14.94 11.34 2.66
CA THR A 57 14.28 10.46 1.69
C THR A 57 13.44 9.35 2.32
N THR A 58 13.39 9.29 3.65
CA THR A 58 12.61 8.31 4.40
C THR A 58 11.24 8.87 4.77
N ILE A 59 10.19 8.18 4.36
CA ILE A 59 8.80 8.41 4.73
C ILE A 59 8.43 7.41 5.83
N SER A 60 8.27 7.90 7.05
CA SER A 60 7.89 7.08 8.20
C SER A 60 6.37 7.03 8.32
N LEU A 61 5.79 5.84 8.20
CA LEU A 61 4.35 5.63 8.25
C LEU A 61 3.85 5.58 9.70
N ALA A 62 2.95 6.50 10.04
CA ALA A 62 2.28 6.48 11.34
C ALA A 62 1.08 5.51 11.38
N SER A 63 0.56 5.13 10.20
CA SER A 63 -0.57 4.21 10.04
C SER A 63 -0.59 3.62 8.62
N ALA A 64 -1.44 2.63 8.37
CA ALA A 64 -1.61 2.05 7.03
C ALA A 64 -1.90 3.13 5.97
N LEU A 65 -1.26 3.01 4.79
CA LEU A 65 -1.50 3.89 3.66
C LEU A 65 -2.92 3.67 3.07
N PRO A 66 -3.52 4.68 2.42
CA PRO A 66 -4.75 4.49 1.66
C PRO A 66 -4.59 3.39 0.61
N SER A 67 -5.65 2.59 0.41
CA SER A 67 -5.63 1.50 -0.56
C SER A 67 -5.61 2.00 -2.01
N ILE A 68 -4.88 1.32 -2.88
CA ILE A 68 -4.83 1.62 -4.31
C ILE A 68 -5.84 0.74 -5.05
N ALA A 69 -6.77 1.36 -5.76
CA ALA A 69 -7.86 0.68 -6.48
C ALA A 69 -7.95 1.05 -7.98
N VAL A 70 -6.93 1.74 -8.50
CA VAL A 70 -6.88 2.25 -9.88
C VAL A 70 -5.55 1.90 -10.53
N ASN A 71 -5.46 2.06 -11.85
CA ASN A 71 -4.18 1.96 -12.54
C ASN A 71 -3.26 3.09 -12.05
N LEU A 72 -2.07 2.76 -11.59
CA LEU A 72 -1.17 3.74 -10.97
C LEU A 72 0.28 3.32 -11.20
N THR A 73 1.15 4.28 -11.47
CA THR A 73 2.59 4.08 -11.45
C THR A 73 3.17 4.76 -10.23
N ILE A 74 4.01 4.07 -9.47
CA ILE A 74 4.79 4.64 -8.36
C ILE A 74 6.25 4.44 -8.72
N ASP A 75 6.93 5.56 -8.98
CA ASP A 75 8.35 5.60 -9.30
C ASP A 75 9.10 6.26 -8.14
N GLY A 76 9.79 5.43 -7.35
CA GLY A 76 10.59 5.86 -6.21
C GLY A 76 11.93 6.50 -6.54
N THR A 77 12.24 6.73 -7.83
CA THR A 77 13.42 7.50 -8.20
C THR A 77 13.37 8.89 -7.58
N ASN A 78 14.51 9.32 -7.07
CA ASN A 78 14.69 10.63 -6.51
C ASN A 78 16.15 11.04 -6.67
N THR A 79 16.38 12.30 -7.02
CA THR A 79 17.71 12.91 -7.14
C THR A 79 18.58 12.75 -5.89
N ALA A 80 17.96 12.64 -4.71
CA ALA A 80 18.63 12.46 -3.42
C ALA A 80 18.93 10.98 -3.06
N GLY A 81 18.64 10.03 -3.96
CA GLY A 81 18.73 8.59 -3.72
C GLY A 81 17.37 7.93 -3.53
N ARG A 82 17.36 6.59 -3.51
CA ARG A 82 16.13 5.78 -3.46
C ARG A 82 15.26 6.16 -2.25
N VAL A 83 13.97 6.38 -2.49
CA VAL A 83 13.02 6.69 -1.41
C VAL A 83 12.79 5.45 -0.54
N THR A 84 12.75 5.66 0.78
CA THR A 84 12.49 4.61 1.76
C THR A 84 11.12 4.81 2.38
N ILE A 85 10.26 3.81 2.27
CA ILE A 85 8.99 3.74 2.99
C ILE A 85 9.22 2.89 4.23
N ASN A 86 9.19 3.51 5.40
CA ASN A 86 9.43 2.84 6.68
C ASN A 86 8.11 2.66 7.45
N GLY A 87 7.72 1.41 7.67
CA GLY A 87 6.52 1.06 8.45
C GLY A 87 6.70 1.13 9.98
N GLN A 88 7.91 1.41 10.46
CA GLN A 88 8.29 1.51 11.88
C GLN A 88 7.93 0.27 12.72
N GLY A 89 7.77 -0.88 12.08
CA GLY A 89 7.33 -2.12 12.70
C GLY A 89 5.84 -2.15 13.07
N GLN A 90 5.05 -1.16 12.66
CA GLN A 90 3.64 -1.00 13.08
C GLN A 90 2.67 -0.83 11.92
N ALA A 91 3.12 -0.31 10.77
CA ALA A 91 2.28 -0.06 9.61
C ALA A 91 2.67 -0.99 8.43
N PRO A 92 1.68 -1.57 7.73
CA PRO A 92 1.94 -2.25 6.48
C PRO A 92 2.28 -1.24 5.38
N GLY A 93 2.89 -1.72 4.30
CA GLY A 93 3.18 -0.92 3.11
C GLY A 93 1.95 -0.79 2.21
N PHE A 94 2.09 -1.10 0.92
CA PHE A 94 1.03 -0.85 -0.07
C PHE A 94 -0.07 -1.90 -0.03
N PHE A 95 -1.34 -1.46 0.01
CA PHE A 95 -2.51 -2.33 -0.09
C PHE A 95 -3.23 -2.08 -1.41
N ILE A 96 -3.14 -3.04 -2.34
CA ILE A 96 -3.61 -2.88 -3.71
C ILE A 96 -4.83 -3.77 -3.93
N THR A 97 -6.01 -3.14 -4.08
CA THR A 97 -7.30 -3.82 -4.12
C THR A 97 -7.79 -4.11 -5.53
N ALA A 98 -7.41 -3.28 -6.50
CA ALA A 98 -7.76 -3.39 -7.91
C ALA A 98 -6.79 -2.60 -8.81
N GLY A 99 -6.87 -2.84 -10.13
CA GLY A 99 -6.14 -2.08 -11.14
C GLY A 99 -4.79 -2.70 -11.52
N THR A 100 -4.12 -2.07 -12.49
CA THR A 100 -2.75 -2.41 -12.89
C THR A 100 -1.78 -1.41 -12.26
N VAL A 101 -1.00 -1.86 -11.29
CA VAL A 101 -0.07 -1.02 -10.54
C VAL A 101 1.37 -1.40 -10.84
N SER A 102 2.18 -0.41 -11.20
CA SER A 102 3.63 -0.58 -11.29
C SER A 102 4.27 0.14 -10.12
N ILE A 103 5.10 -0.55 -9.35
CA ILE A 103 5.91 0.03 -8.30
C ILE A 103 7.37 -0.25 -8.63
N SER A 104 8.17 0.79 -8.58
CA SER A 104 9.59 0.71 -8.84
C SER A 104 10.33 1.68 -7.94
N GLU A 105 11.65 1.57 -7.80
CA GLU A 105 12.35 2.74 -7.26
C GLU A 105 12.42 2.79 -5.73
N LEU A 106 12.01 1.76 -4.98
CA LEU A 106 11.71 1.93 -3.54
C LEU A 106 12.45 0.95 -2.62
N ASN A 107 12.79 1.43 -1.43
CA ASN A 107 13.09 0.59 -0.28
C ASN A 107 11.86 0.54 0.62
N MET A 108 11.46 -0.67 1.00
CA MET A 108 10.40 -0.93 1.97
C MET A 108 11.07 -1.48 3.23
N THR A 109 10.97 -0.78 4.35
CA THR A 109 11.62 -1.17 5.62
C THR A 109 10.62 -1.30 6.74
N GLU A 110 10.74 -2.33 7.57
CA GLU A 110 9.93 -2.53 8.80
C GLU A 110 8.42 -2.41 8.55
N CYS A 111 7.94 -2.75 7.36
CA CYS A 111 6.52 -2.75 7.04
C CYS A 111 5.88 -4.03 7.61
N VAL A 112 5.23 -3.90 8.75
CA VAL A 112 4.66 -5.04 9.49
C VAL A 112 3.15 -4.97 9.47
N SER A 113 2.53 -6.09 9.10
CA SER A 113 1.09 -6.31 9.17
C SER A 113 0.79 -7.30 10.28
N GLN A 114 0.00 -6.90 11.27
CA GLN A 114 -0.33 -7.72 12.44
C GLN A 114 -1.82 -8.06 12.43
N GLY A 115 -2.12 -9.35 12.55
CA GLY A 115 -3.49 -9.84 12.67
C GLY A 115 -4.09 -9.46 14.02
N SER A 116 -5.41 -9.32 14.09
CA SER A 116 -6.11 -8.98 15.33
C SER A 116 -5.97 -10.08 16.37
N SER A 117 -5.81 -9.74 17.65
CA SER A 117 -5.84 -10.77 18.70
C SER A 117 -7.20 -11.43 18.82
N GLY A 118 -7.21 -12.72 19.19
CA GLY A 118 -8.42 -13.43 19.60
C GLY A 118 -8.97 -12.89 20.92
N GLY A 119 -10.29 -13.00 21.11
CA GLY A 119 -10.94 -12.58 22.36
C GLY A 119 -10.74 -13.59 23.49
N ASP A 120 -10.59 -13.10 24.73
CA ASP A 120 -10.46 -13.96 25.91
C ASP A 120 -11.80 -14.63 26.28
N GLY A 121 -11.75 -15.90 26.66
CA GLY A 121 -12.89 -16.66 27.17
C GLY A 121 -12.98 -16.56 28.70
N GLN A 122 -14.14 -16.15 29.24
CA GLN A 122 -14.37 -16.02 30.69
C GLN A 122 -14.84 -17.31 31.38
N ILE A 123 -15.54 -18.17 30.64
CA ILE A 123 -15.96 -19.51 31.08
C ILE A 123 -15.73 -20.57 29.99
N GLU A 124 -15.03 -20.18 28.92
CA GLU A 124 -14.78 -20.97 27.71
C GLU A 124 -13.32 -20.79 27.27
N ALA A 125 -12.92 -21.50 26.21
CA ALA A 125 -11.63 -21.27 25.56
C ALA A 125 -11.58 -19.88 24.91
N GLY A 126 -10.39 -19.28 24.81
CA GLY A 126 -10.19 -18.04 24.07
C GLY A 126 -10.30 -18.26 22.55
N GLY A 127 -10.67 -17.21 21.83
CA GLY A 127 -10.76 -17.21 20.37
C GLY A 127 -9.39 -17.26 19.69
N GLY A 128 -9.33 -17.69 18.43
CA GLY A 128 -8.11 -17.64 17.62
C GLY A 128 -7.73 -16.22 17.21
N GLY A 129 -6.44 -16.01 16.90
CA GLY A 129 -5.95 -14.78 16.30
C GLY A 129 -6.42 -14.63 14.84
N GLY A 130 -6.58 -13.38 14.41
CA GLY A 130 -6.89 -13.02 13.04
C GLY A 130 -5.68 -13.19 12.12
N MET A 131 -5.92 -13.49 10.86
CA MET A 131 -4.87 -13.54 9.85
C MET A 131 -4.40 -12.12 9.48
N SER A 132 -3.11 -11.98 9.15
CA SER A 132 -2.59 -10.81 8.43
C SER A 132 -2.15 -11.20 7.03
N ALA A 133 -2.06 -10.20 6.15
CA ALA A 133 -1.53 -10.40 4.82
C ALA A 133 -0.71 -9.17 4.39
N GLY A 134 0.43 -9.44 3.76
CA GLY A 134 1.29 -8.46 3.11
C GLY A 134 1.88 -7.39 4.04
N GLY A 135 3.05 -7.66 4.63
CA GLY A 135 3.81 -6.65 5.37
C GLY A 135 4.24 -5.49 4.47
N GLY A 136 4.98 -5.78 3.40
CA GLY A 136 5.45 -4.78 2.44
C GLY A 136 4.43 -4.41 1.36
N VAL A 137 3.86 -5.41 0.68
CA VAL A 137 2.81 -5.22 -0.32
C VAL A 137 1.76 -6.32 -0.18
N PHE A 138 0.49 -5.93 -0.20
CA PHE A 138 -0.63 -6.84 -0.36
C PHE A 138 -1.31 -6.63 -1.71
N VAL A 139 -1.58 -7.73 -2.42
CA VAL A 139 -2.23 -7.72 -3.73
C VAL A 139 -3.51 -8.54 -3.65
N ASN A 140 -4.66 -7.88 -3.80
CA ASN A 140 -5.95 -8.55 -3.87
C ASN A 140 -6.16 -9.21 -5.24
N THR A 141 -7.09 -10.16 -5.32
CA THR A 141 -7.41 -10.90 -6.56
C THR A 141 -7.85 -10.03 -7.73
N GLY A 142 -8.28 -8.78 -7.48
CA GLY A 142 -8.69 -7.83 -8.51
C GLY A 142 -7.55 -6.98 -9.09
N ALA A 143 -6.31 -7.16 -8.64
CA ALA A 143 -5.18 -6.33 -9.02
C ALA A 143 -4.11 -7.12 -9.80
N THR A 144 -3.39 -6.41 -10.66
CA THR A 144 -2.15 -6.88 -11.29
C THR A 144 -1.04 -5.93 -10.89
N VAL A 145 0.05 -6.47 -10.31
CA VAL A 145 1.12 -5.65 -9.76
C VAL A 145 2.46 -6.06 -10.35
N THR A 146 3.21 -5.07 -10.83
CA THR A 146 4.61 -5.23 -11.22
C THR A 146 5.48 -4.53 -10.18
N LEU A 147 6.48 -5.24 -9.67
CA LEU A 147 7.48 -4.74 -8.76
C LEU A 147 8.84 -4.82 -9.47
N SER A 148 9.53 -3.70 -9.64
CA SER A 148 10.88 -3.67 -10.24
C SER A 148 11.83 -2.88 -9.37
N ASP A 149 12.98 -3.45 -9.03
CA ASP A 149 14.00 -2.77 -8.23
C ASP A 149 13.46 -2.29 -6.87
N LEU A 150 12.76 -3.18 -6.17
CA LEU A 150 12.37 -2.96 -4.77
C LEU A 150 13.26 -3.76 -3.81
N THR A 151 13.57 -3.14 -2.67
CA THR A 151 14.13 -3.83 -1.51
C THR A 151 13.03 -4.00 -0.46
N PHE A 152 12.92 -5.18 0.13
CA PHE A 152 12.10 -5.42 1.31
C PHE A 152 13.01 -5.85 2.47
N ASP A 153 13.08 -5.05 3.53
CA ASP A 153 13.92 -5.31 4.70
C ASP A 153 13.08 -5.21 5.98
N GLY A 154 13.06 -6.26 6.80
CA GLY A 154 12.24 -6.30 8.01
C GLY A 154 10.72 -6.23 7.78
N CYS A 155 10.23 -6.36 6.55
CA CYS A 155 8.80 -6.45 6.26
C CYS A 155 8.24 -7.82 6.65
N SER A 156 7.15 -7.88 7.42
CA SER A 156 6.54 -9.15 7.84
C SER A 156 5.02 -9.09 7.95
N ALA A 157 4.36 -10.23 7.76
CA ALA A 157 2.96 -10.41 8.09
C ALA A 157 2.88 -11.46 9.21
N ALA A 158 2.40 -11.07 10.38
CA ALA A 158 2.25 -11.93 11.54
C ALA A 158 0.76 -12.12 11.88
N GLY A 159 0.35 -13.36 12.11
CA GLY A 159 -1.00 -13.67 12.61
C GLY A 159 -1.21 -13.07 14.01
N GLY A 160 -2.47 -12.87 14.38
CA GLY A 160 -2.87 -12.37 15.69
C GLY A 160 -2.52 -13.35 16.80
N ASN A 161 -2.30 -12.83 18.02
CA ASN A 161 -2.22 -13.71 19.18
C ASN A 161 -3.59 -14.35 19.44
N GLY A 162 -3.64 -15.61 19.86
CA GLY A 162 -4.89 -16.18 20.37
C GLY A 162 -5.30 -15.56 21.71
N GLY A 163 -6.58 -15.70 22.04
CA GLY A 163 -7.13 -15.29 23.33
C GLY A 163 -6.86 -16.31 24.42
N ASP A 164 -6.82 -15.83 25.66
CA ASP A 164 -6.68 -16.65 26.85
C ASP A 164 -8.01 -17.31 27.23
N GLY A 165 -7.96 -18.57 27.70
CA GLY A 165 -9.08 -19.19 28.43
C GLY A 165 -8.93 -18.97 29.94
N LYS A 166 -9.75 -18.10 30.55
CA LYS A 166 -9.73 -17.83 31.98
C LYS A 166 -10.91 -18.56 32.65
N ALA A 167 -10.78 -19.85 32.95
CA ALA A 167 -11.79 -20.57 33.72
C ALA A 167 -11.32 -20.89 35.15
N LEU A 168 -12.29 -20.98 36.05
CA LEU A 168 -12.20 -21.22 37.50
C LEU A 168 -11.53 -22.58 37.87
N GLY A 169 -10.28 -22.80 37.46
CA GLY A 169 -9.47 -23.94 37.87
C GLY A 169 -9.44 -25.15 36.92
N VAL A 170 -10.05 -25.07 35.73
CA VAL A 170 -9.90 -26.09 34.67
C VAL A 170 -9.20 -25.43 33.47
N GLY A 171 -7.99 -25.91 33.13
CA GLY A 171 -7.17 -25.30 32.08
C GLY A 171 -7.77 -25.54 30.69
N PHE A 172 -8.21 -24.47 30.02
CA PHE A 172 -8.48 -24.51 28.59
C PHE A 172 -7.22 -24.09 27.81
N SER A 173 -7.08 -24.58 26.58
CA SER A 173 -6.00 -24.16 25.68
C SER A 173 -6.31 -22.77 25.11
N ALA A 174 -5.27 -21.93 24.95
CA ALA A 174 -5.38 -20.65 24.25
C ALA A 174 -5.62 -20.88 22.74
N GLY A 175 -6.20 -19.89 22.08
CA GLY A 175 -6.32 -19.90 20.62
C GLY A 175 -4.94 -19.87 19.92
N GLY A 176 -4.85 -20.46 18.72
CA GLY A 176 -3.68 -20.28 17.85
C GLY A 176 -3.78 -18.99 17.03
N GLY A 177 -2.65 -18.58 16.43
CA GLY A 177 -2.50 -17.42 15.55
C GLY A 177 -1.77 -17.75 14.27
#